data_AF-A0A951S2G1-F1
#
_entry.id   AF-A0A951S2G1-F1
#
_cell.length_a   1.000
_cell.length_b   1.000
_cell.length_c   1.000
_cell.angle_alpha   90.00
_cell.angle_beta   90.00
_cell.angle_gamma   90.00
#
_symmetry.space_group_name_H-M   'P 1'
#
loop_
_entity.id
_entity.type
_entity.pdbx_description
1 polymer ?
#
loop_
_entity_poly.entity_id
_entity_poly.type
_entity_poly.pdbx_seq_one_letter_code
_entity_poly.pdbx_strand_id
1 'polypeptide(L)'
;MIQVIKQIFFLIIIFNILIVPQDRYKTINGTSVEVDKCGFPVDDAFQEQVLSTEYMGYSYDSLLVDLNKWRLSEYVKIDSIGLSVQGRPLWQLTISSDPDNISGKRTIHIHARTHPQETEGFYVTREIIKILISGTELAQTARSNCVFYVIPMFNPDGVVLNLPRRNANNIDLESNWNTFPHQPEVAALKARFIQLMESEKPIEVMLNMHSSSDCKRYFVYHHENGTSPAYAILEQNFINGVRFYYPNGIEPFNFLSVGQAALHFSILKAGSG
;
A
#
# COMPACT_ATOMS: atom_id res chain seq x y z
N MET A 1 -50.29 11.94 -12.79
CA MET A 1 -49.22 11.20 -12.09
C MET A 1 -48.11 10.75 -13.05
N ILE A 2 -48.43 9.98 -14.11
CA ILE A 2 -47.44 9.49 -15.11
C ILE A 2 -46.70 10.62 -15.87
N GLN A 3 -47.36 11.76 -16.11
CA GLN A 3 -46.78 12.89 -16.85
C GLN A 3 -45.78 13.72 -16.01
N VAL A 4 -45.96 13.75 -14.69
CA VAL A 4 -45.04 14.40 -13.73
C VAL A 4 -43.79 13.54 -13.54
N ILE A 5 -43.95 12.21 -13.51
CA ILE A 5 -42.82 11.26 -13.44
C ILE A 5 -41.94 11.35 -14.69
N LYS A 6 -42.52 11.54 -15.89
CA LYS A 6 -41.75 11.74 -17.12
C LYS A 6 -40.94 13.04 -17.14
N GLN A 7 -41.47 14.14 -16.59
CA GLN A 7 -40.73 15.40 -16.50
C GLN A 7 -39.60 15.36 -15.47
N ILE A 8 -39.79 14.65 -14.35
CA ILE A 8 -38.73 14.42 -13.35
C ILE A 8 -37.62 13.52 -13.93
N PHE A 9 -37.97 12.46 -14.67
CA PHE A 9 -36.99 11.61 -15.36
C PHE A 9 -36.20 12.37 -16.43
N PHE A 10 -36.85 13.26 -17.19
CA PHE A 10 -36.17 14.08 -18.20
C PHE A 10 -35.25 15.12 -17.57
N LEU A 11 -35.65 15.71 -16.43
CA LEU A 11 -34.78 16.59 -15.65
C LEU A 11 -33.59 15.84 -15.05
N ILE A 12 -33.76 14.62 -14.55
CA ILE A 12 -32.66 13.79 -14.00
C ILE A 12 -31.68 13.40 -15.11
N ILE A 13 -32.15 13.12 -16.32
CA ILE A 13 -31.28 12.81 -17.47
C ILE A 13 -30.51 14.06 -17.91
N ILE A 14 -31.15 15.24 -17.95
CA ILE A 14 -30.46 16.50 -18.30
C ILE A 14 -29.50 16.94 -17.18
N PHE A 15 -29.84 16.72 -15.90
CA PHE A 15 -28.93 16.98 -14.78
C PHE A 15 -27.72 16.04 -14.79
N ASN A 16 -27.88 14.78 -15.21
CA ASN A 16 -26.75 13.86 -15.37
C ASN A 16 -25.86 14.18 -16.58
N ILE A 17 -26.39 14.82 -17.62
CA ILE A 17 -25.57 15.29 -18.76
C ILE A 17 -24.80 16.58 -18.43
N LEU A 18 -25.32 17.40 -17.49
CA LEU A 18 -24.67 18.65 -17.05
C LEU A 18 -23.75 18.48 -15.83
N ILE A 19 -23.70 17.30 -15.22
CA ILE A 19 -22.67 16.92 -14.23
C ILE A 19 -21.70 15.94 -14.90
N VAL A 20 -21.07 16.38 -15.99
CA VAL A 20 -19.75 15.84 -16.35
C VAL A 20 -18.76 16.61 -15.49
N PRO A 21 -17.97 15.95 -14.62
CA PRO A 21 -16.95 16.66 -13.85
C PRO A 21 -16.02 17.37 -14.83
N GLN A 22 -15.82 18.67 -14.63
CA GLN A 22 -15.01 19.57 -15.46
C GLN A 22 -13.52 19.17 -15.56
N ASP A 23 -13.10 18.07 -14.93
CA ASP A 23 -11.70 17.66 -14.82
C ASP A 23 -11.25 16.65 -15.89
N ARG A 24 -12.10 16.28 -16.86
CA ARG A 24 -11.73 15.31 -17.91
C ARG A 24 -10.85 15.85 -19.02
N TYR A 25 -10.58 17.15 -19.08
CA TYR A 25 -9.71 17.71 -20.12
C TYR A 25 -8.66 18.65 -19.52
N LYS A 26 -7.38 18.46 -19.90
CA LYS A 26 -6.28 19.37 -19.56
C LYS A 26 -5.62 19.93 -20.82
N THR A 27 -5.27 21.21 -20.77
CA THR A 27 -4.47 21.84 -21.82
C THR A 27 -3.00 21.48 -21.64
N ILE A 28 -2.48 20.64 -22.54
CA ILE A 28 -1.05 20.28 -22.60
C ILE A 28 -0.51 20.83 -23.91
N ASN A 29 0.51 21.71 -23.85
CA ASN A 29 1.11 22.35 -25.04
C ASN A 29 0.09 23.03 -25.99
N GLY A 30 -0.97 23.63 -25.43
CA GLY A 30 -2.00 24.31 -26.20
C GLY A 30 -3.06 23.39 -26.82
N THR A 31 -2.99 22.08 -26.59
CA THR A 31 -4.00 21.11 -27.04
C THR A 31 -4.81 20.62 -25.85
N SER A 32 -6.13 20.55 -26.01
CA SER A 32 -7.04 19.97 -25.01
C SER A 32 -6.96 18.45 -25.11
N VAL A 33 -6.42 17.80 -24.07
CA VAL A 33 -6.23 16.35 -24.02
C VAL A 33 -7.23 15.77 -23.03
N GLU A 34 -7.96 14.73 -23.42
CA GLU A 34 -8.79 13.98 -22.47
C GLU A 34 -7.86 13.31 -21.47
N VAL A 35 -8.12 13.52 -20.19
CA VAL A 35 -7.35 12.93 -19.12
C VAL A 35 -8.20 11.98 -18.31
N ASP A 36 -7.59 10.89 -17.86
CA ASP A 36 -8.20 9.99 -16.91
C ASP A 36 -8.45 10.71 -15.58
N LYS A 37 -9.10 10.01 -14.65
CA LYS A 37 -9.40 10.56 -13.31
C LYS A 37 -8.14 11.07 -12.58
N CYS A 38 -6.95 10.62 -13.01
CA CYS A 38 -5.66 10.89 -12.40
C CYS A 38 -4.88 11.98 -13.15
N GLY A 39 -5.45 12.55 -14.21
CA GLY A 39 -4.87 13.66 -14.97
C GLY A 39 -3.87 13.22 -16.04
N PHE A 40 -3.81 11.94 -16.39
CA PHE A 40 -2.99 11.41 -17.49
C PHE A 40 -3.78 11.35 -18.78
N PRO A 41 -3.17 11.66 -19.95
CA PRO A 41 -3.82 11.50 -21.25
C PRO A 41 -4.47 10.12 -21.39
N VAL A 42 -5.75 10.08 -21.75
CA VAL A 42 -6.43 8.83 -22.10
C VAL A 42 -5.88 8.40 -23.46
N ASP A 43 -5.03 7.37 -23.46
CA ASP A 43 -4.67 6.62 -24.65
C ASP A 43 -5.51 5.34 -24.66
N ASP A 44 -6.50 5.28 -25.55
CA ASP A 44 -7.45 4.17 -25.65
C ASP A 44 -6.74 2.83 -25.90
N ALA A 45 -5.55 2.84 -26.53
CA ALA A 45 -4.74 1.65 -26.73
C ALA A 45 -4.12 1.12 -25.42
N PHE A 46 -3.88 1.99 -24.44
CA PHE A 46 -3.35 1.61 -23.13
C PHE A 46 -4.44 1.04 -22.20
N GLN A 47 -5.67 1.59 -22.25
CA GLN A 47 -6.78 1.10 -21.43
C GLN A 47 -7.19 -0.34 -21.78
N GLU A 48 -7.22 -0.69 -23.07
CA GLU A 48 -7.59 -2.05 -23.51
C GLU A 48 -6.52 -3.09 -23.11
N GLN A 49 -5.25 -2.67 -23.03
CA GLN A 49 -4.13 -3.51 -22.60
C GLN A 49 -4.08 -3.71 -21.06
N VAL A 50 -4.45 -2.67 -20.28
CA VAL A 50 -4.45 -2.66 -18.80
C VAL A 50 -5.64 -3.44 -18.19
N LEU A 51 -6.76 -3.55 -18.90
CA LEU A 51 -7.96 -4.25 -18.43
C LEU A 51 -7.94 -5.76 -18.72
N SER A 52 -6.93 -6.26 -19.44
CA SER A 52 -6.71 -7.70 -19.59
C SER A 52 -6.20 -8.29 -18.28
N THR A 53 -6.81 -9.39 -17.84
CA THR A 53 -6.37 -10.17 -16.67
C THR A 53 -4.93 -10.72 -16.80
N GLU A 54 -4.27 -10.49 -17.94
CA GLU A 54 -2.88 -10.85 -18.21
C GLU A 54 -1.86 -9.87 -17.62
N TYR A 55 -2.25 -8.69 -17.14
CA TYR A 55 -1.29 -7.69 -16.64
C TYR A 55 -1.50 -7.31 -15.17
N MET A 56 -1.30 -8.27 -14.27
CA MET A 56 -1.07 -8.01 -12.83
C MET A 56 0.27 -7.30 -12.54
N GLY A 57 0.96 -6.82 -13.59
CA GLY A 57 2.14 -5.96 -13.61
C GLY A 57 3.45 -6.59 -13.13
N TYR A 58 3.42 -7.27 -11.98
CA TYR A 58 4.59 -7.80 -11.30
C TYR A 58 4.30 -9.18 -10.73
N SER A 59 4.91 -10.21 -11.30
CA SER A 59 4.72 -11.63 -10.96
C SER A 59 5.56 -12.07 -9.76
N TYR A 60 5.22 -13.23 -9.20
CA TYR A 60 6.05 -13.86 -8.17
C TYR A 60 7.46 -14.20 -8.67
N ASP A 61 7.61 -14.63 -9.93
CA ASP A 61 8.94 -14.90 -10.51
C ASP A 61 9.77 -13.62 -10.64
N SER A 62 9.13 -12.50 -10.98
CA SER A 62 9.79 -11.18 -11.00
C SER A 62 10.29 -10.79 -9.61
N LEU A 63 9.51 -11.10 -8.56
CA LEU A 63 9.94 -10.93 -7.18
C LEU A 63 11.18 -11.77 -6.89
N LEU A 64 11.20 -13.05 -7.27
CA LEU A 64 12.35 -13.92 -7.04
C LEU A 64 13.63 -13.39 -7.70
N VAL A 65 13.52 -12.83 -8.90
CA VAL A 65 14.64 -12.17 -9.60
C VAL A 65 15.13 -10.95 -8.82
N ASP A 66 14.23 -10.09 -8.35
CA ASP A 66 14.62 -8.90 -7.60
C ASP A 66 15.17 -9.24 -6.21
N LEU A 67 14.66 -10.26 -5.52
CA LEU A 67 15.23 -10.77 -4.27
C LEU A 67 16.69 -11.21 -4.44
N ASN A 68 17.01 -11.88 -5.55
CA ASN A 68 18.39 -12.27 -5.85
C ASN A 68 19.30 -11.06 -6.06
N LYS A 69 18.80 -9.97 -6.64
CA LYS A 69 19.57 -8.72 -6.78
C LYS A 69 19.73 -8.02 -5.44
N TRP A 70 18.66 -7.91 -4.65
CA TRP A 70 18.70 -7.20 -3.36
C TRP A 70 19.60 -7.89 -2.33
N ARG A 71 19.70 -9.23 -2.36
CA ARG A 71 20.65 -10.00 -1.53
C ARG A 71 22.12 -9.64 -1.75
N LEU A 72 22.48 -9.03 -2.88
CA LEU A 72 23.86 -8.62 -3.15
C LEU A 72 24.27 -7.37 -2.36
N SER A 73 23.31 -6.63 -1.81
CA SER A 73 23.61 -5.48 -0.97
C SER A 73 23.98 -5.93 0.43
N GLU A 74 25.12 -5.46 0.94
CA GLU A 74 25.55 -5.67 2.33
C GLU A 74 24.54 -5.15 3.37
N TYR A 75 23.66 -4.24 2.96
CA TYR A 75 22.64 -3.64 3.81
C TYR A 75 21.38 -4.50 3.96
N VAL A 76 21.28 -5.63 3.25
CA VAL A 76 20.06 -6.42 3.15
C VAL A 76 20.28 -7.85 3.61
N LYS A 77 19.45 -8.28 4.56
CA LYS A 77 19.23 -9.70 4.89
C LYS A 77 17.85 -10.10 4.44
N ILE A 78 17.71 -11.26 3.80
CA ILE A 78 16.42 -11.77 3.33
C ILE A 78 16.13 -13.11 3.98
N ASP A 79 14.97 -13.20 4.63
CA ASP A 79 14.44 -14.44 5.20
C ASP A 79 12.92 -14.52 4.94
N SER A 80 12.29 -15.62 5.34
CA SER A 80 10.85 -15.79 5.26
C SER A 80 10.19 -15.79 6.64
N ILE A 81 9.07 -15.08 6.78
CA ILE A 81 8.30 -15.06 8.03
C ILE A 81 7.31 -16.23 8.15
N GLY A 82 7.19 -17.05 7.11
CA GLY A 82 6.21 -18.13 7.02
C GLY A 82 5.89 -18.48 5.57
N LEU A 83 4.89 -19.35 5.38
CA LEU A 83 4.45 -19.79 4.06
C LEU A 83 3.00 -19.35 3.81
N SER A 84 2.67 -19.12 2.54
CA SER A 84 1.29 -18.96 2.07
C SER A 84 0.52 -20.29 2.10
N VAL A 85 -0.78 -20.23 1.78
CA VAL A 85 -1.66 -21.42 1.65
C VAL A 85 -1.06 -22.51 0.75
N GLN A 86 -0.46 -22.14 -0.38
CA GLN A 86 0.17 -23.07 -1.33
C GLN A 86 1.67 -23.25 -1.11
N GLY A 87 2.18 -22.90 0.08
CA GLY A 87 3.57 -23.16 0.47
C GLY A 87 4.60 -22.20 -0.12
N ARG A 88 4.19 -21.03 -0.64
CA ARG A 88 5.14 -20.02 -1.13
C ARG A 88 5.72 -19.21 0.03
N PRO A 89 7.04 -18.99 0.10
CA PRO A 89 7.63 -18.17 1.14
C PRO A 89 7.09 -16.73 1.14
N LEU A 90 6.78 -16.25 2.34
CA LEU A 90 6.45 -14.85 2.63
C LEU A 90 7.77 -14.14 2.93
N TRP A 91 8.38 -13.58 1.89
CA TRP A 91 9.71 -12.98 1.97
C TRP A 91 9.70 -11.66 2.74
N GLN A 92 10.67 -11.48 3.64
CA GLN A 92 10.95 -10.25 4.35
C GLN A 92 12.41 -9.84 4.13
N LEU A 93 12.61 -8.57 3.75
CA LEU A 93 13.91 -7.91 3.77
C LEU A 93 14.09 -7.23 5.13
N THR A 94 15.25 -7.41 5.74
CA THR A 94 15.77 -6.59 6.84
C THR A 94 16.84 -5.68 6.26
N ILE A 95 16.56 -4.38 6.23
CA ILE A 95 17.46 -3.36 5.65
C ILE A 95 17.97 -2.44 6.75
N SER A 96 19.29 -2.39 6.96
CA SER A 96 19.94 -1.49 7.91
C SER A 96 21.42 -1.27 7.55
N SER A 97 22.14 -0.44 8.31
CA SER A 97 23.59 -0.27 8.13
C SER A 97 24.35 -1.56 8.48
N ASP A 98 23.79 -2.34 9.40
CA ASP A 98 24.23 -3.67 9.78
C ASP A 98 22.95 -4.51 10.02
N PRO A 99 22.51 -5.33 9.04
CA PRO A 99 21.27 -6.10 9.16
C PRO A 99 21.38 -7.28 10.15
N ASP A 100 22.58 -7.61 10.63
CA ASP A 100 22.81 -8.63 11.66
C ASP A 100 22.86 -8.04 13.08
N ASN A 101 23.06 -6.72 13.20
CA ASN A 101 23.02 -5.99 14.48
C ASN A 101 22.12 -4.74 14.42
N ILE A 102 20.89 -4.91 14.89
CA ILE A 102 19.85 -3.89 14.88
C ILE A 102 19.70 -3.12 16.21
N SER A 103 20.60 -3.32 17.17
CA SER A 103 20.48 -2.71 18.50
C SER A 103 20.43 -1.18 18.41
N GLY A 104 19.54 -0.56 19.19
CA GLY A 104 19.35 0.88 19.23
C GLY A 104 18.69 1.50 17.99
N LYS A 105 18.42 0.75 16.92
CA LYS A 105 17.78 1.25 15.69
C LYS A 105 16.28 1.42 15.89
N ARG A 106 15.71 2.48 15.29
CA ARG A 106 14.25 2.64 15.23
C ARG A 106 13.65 1.66 14.23
N THR A 107 12.55 1.01 14.61
CA THR A 107 11.95 -0.05 13.80
C THR A 107 10.86 0.49 12.87
N ILE A 108 11.03 0.26 11.57
CA ILE A 108 10.07 0.60 10.53
C ILE A 108 9.60 -0.69 9.85
N HIS A 109 8.30 -0.90 9.74
CA HIS A 109 7.71 -2.03 9.01
C HIS A 109 7.01 -1.54 7.74
N ILE A 110 7.15 -2.29 6.64
CA ILE A 110 6.47 -2.02 5.38
C ILE A 110 6.01 -3.36 4.81
N HIS A 111 4.76 -3.49 4.42
CA HIS A 111 4.33 -4.61 3.59
C HIS A 111 3.45 -4.14 2.45
N ALA A 112 3.42 -4.90 1.36
CA ALA A 112 2.64 -4.58 0.17
C ALA A 112 1.99 -5.82 -0.42
N ARG A 113 1.05 -5.61 -1.34
CA ARG A 113 0.32 -6.67 -2.07
C ARG A 113 -0.40 -7.63 -1.13
N THR A 114 -1.09 -7.09 -0.12
CA THR A 114 -2.11 -7.86 0.58
C THR A 114 -3.24 -8.23 -0.38
N HIS A 115 -3.71 -7.24 -1.15
CA HIS A 115 -4.56 -7.46 -2.31
C HIS A 115 -3.68 -7.61 -3.57
N PRO A 116 -3.83 -8.70 -4.34
CA PRO A 116 -2.90 -8.95 -5.44
C PRO A 116 -3.00 -7.98 -6.61
N GLN A 117 -4.15 -7.33 -6.89
CA GLN A 117 -4.28 -6.36 -7.98
C GLN A 117 -3.66 -4.98 -7.67
N GLU A 118 -3.33 -4.70 -6.42
CA GLU A 118 -2.87 -3.38 -5.99
C GLU A 118 -1.36 -3.22 -6.23
N THR A 119 -0.99 -3.17 -7.51
CA THR A 119 0.40 -3.16 -7.96
C THR A 119 1.13 -1.84 -7.68
N GLU A 120 0.39 -0.74 -7.56
CA GLU A 120 0.92 0.60 -7.33
C GLU A 120 1.62 0.68 -5.96
N GLY A 121 0.99 0.13 -4.92
CA GLY A 121 1.58 0.03 -3.59
C GLY A 121 2.90 -0.76 -3.60
N PHE A 122 2.97 -1.80 -4.44
CA PHE A 122 4.21 -2.54 -4.65
C PHE A 122 5.28 -1.71 -5.36
N TYR A 123 4.96 -1.00 -6.44
CA TYR A 123 5.96 -0.20 -7.17
C TYR A 123 6.56 0.90 -6.29
N VAL A 124 5.75 1.54 -5.44
CA VAL A 124 6.25 2.47 -4.41
C VAL A 124 7.18 1.76 -3.44
N THR A 125 6.78 0.59 -2.92
CA THR A 125 7.61 -0.23 -2.01
C THR A 125 8.93 -0.62 -2.65
N ARG A 126 8.92 -0.98 -3.93
CA ARG A 126 10.11 -1.35 -4.70
C ARG A 126 11.08 -0.19 -4.85
N GLU A 127 10.59 1.02 -5.13
CA GLU A 127 11.45 2.20 -5.20
C GLU A 127 11.97 2.61 -3.81
N ILE A 128 11.17 2.43 -2.73
CA ILE A 128 11.66 2.59 -1.35
C ILE A 128 12.84 1.65 -1.10
N ILE A 129 12.72 0.35 -1.41
CA ILE A 129 13.82 -0.62 -1.27
C ILE A 129 15.04 -0.13 -2.04
N LYS A 130 14.88 0.25 -3.30
CA LYS A 130 15.98 0.74 -4.17
C LYS A 130 16.68 1.97 -3.58
N ILE A 131 15.94 2.93 -3.04
CA ILE A 131 16.52 4.09 -2.34
C ILE A 131 17.28 3.61 -1.10
N LEU A 132 16.65 2.79 -0.26
CA LEU A 132 17.22 2.32 0.99
C LEU A 132 18.49 1.48 0.82
N ILE A 133 18.70 0.81 -0.31
CA ILE A 133 19.93 0.06 -0.59
C ILE A 133 20.96 0.86 -1.40
N SER A 134 20.63 2.11 -1.78
CA SER A 134 21.53 2.98 -2.53
C SER A 134 22.67 3.54 -1.68
N GLY A 135 23.69 4.09 -2.35
CA GLY A 135 24.80 4.81 -1.72
C GLY A 135 24.52 6.27 -1.37
N THR A 136 23.28 6.77 -1.52
CA THR A 136 22.95 8.17 -1.25
C THR A 136 23.07 8.52 0.23
N GLU A 137 23.38 9.79 0.55
CA GLU A 137 23.48 10.28 1.93
C GLU A 137 22.16 10.09 2.70
N LEU A 138 21.01 10.29 2.04
CA LEU A 138 19.70 10.00 2.59
C LEU A 138 19.58 8.55 3.03
N ALA A 139 19.98 7.60 2.17
CA ALA A 139 19.89 6.18 2.47
C ALA A 139 20.86 5.77 3.57
N GLN A 140 22.09 6.29 3.57
CA GLN A 140 23.06 6.06 4.64
C GLN A 140 22.53 6.56 5.99
N THR A 141 21.96 7.77 6.02
CA THR A 141 21.36 8.35 7.23
C THR A 141 20.18 7.52 7.72
N ALA A 142 19.28 7.10 6.81
CA ALA A 142 18.16 6.23 7.13
C ALA A 142 18.62 4.90 7.75
N ARG A 143 19.56 4.21 7.11
CA ARG A 143 20.12 2.92 7.59
C ARG A 143 20.91 3.05 8.90
N SER A 144 21.55 4.20 9.13
CA SER A 144 22.31 4.47 10.36
C SER A 144 21.41 4.66 11.58
N ASN A 145 20.15 5.08 11.38
CA ASN A 145 19.22 5.37 12.47
C ASN A 145 18.07 4.34 12.59
N CYS A 146 17.78 3.61 11.52
CA CYS A 146 16.60 2.75 11.43
C CYS A 146 16.95 1.35 10.94
N VAL A 147 16.05 0.41 11.25
CA VAL A 147 15.93 -0.88 10.60
C VAL A 147 14.58 -0.94 9.89
N PHE A 148 14.58 -1.36 8.63
CA PHE A 148 13.38 -1.52 7.82
C PHE A 148 13.10 -3.01 7.62
N TYR A 149 11.92 -3.45 8.05
CA TYR A 149 11.38 -4.78 7.74
C TYR A 149 10.37 -4.65 6.61
N VAL A 150 10.73 -5.12 5.42
CA VAL A 150 9.92 -4.93 4.21
C VAL A 150 9.44 -6.27 3.66
N ILE A 151 8.12 -6.45 3.55
CA ILE A 151 7.49 -7.60 2.88
C ILE A 151 6.94 -7.11 1.53
N PRO A 152 7.70 -7.30 0.43
CA PRO A 152 7.32 -6.77 -0.88
C PRO A 152 6.04 -7.41 -1.45
N MET A 153 5.72 -8.65 -1.05
CA MET A 153 4.53 -9.35 -1.53
C MET A 153 3.96 -10.24 -0.43
N PHE A 154 2.87 -9.79 0.19
CA PHE A 154 2.25 -10.52 1.30
C PHE A 154 1.31 -11.64 0.84
N ASN A 155 0.68 -11.51 -0.33
CA ASN A 155 -0.23 -12.51 -0.89
C ASN A 155 0.31 -13.12 -2.20
N PRO A 156 1.42 -13.91 -2.15
CA PRO A 156 2.03 -14.47 -3.35
C PRO A 156 1.10 -15.44 -4.09
N ASP A 157 0.23 -16.14 -3.38
CA ASP A 157 -0.72 -17.08 -3.98
C ASP A 157 -1.78 -16.36 -4.81
N GLY A 158 -2.38 -15.31 -4.26
CA GLY A 158 -3.33 -14.49 -4.99
C GLY A 158 -2.73 -13.85 -6.23
N VAL A 159 -1.44 -13.48 -6.19
CA VAL A 159 -0.70 -12.99 -7.36
C VAL A 159 -0.57 -14.07 -8.42
N VAL A 160 -0.10 -15.27 -8.06
CA VAL A 160 0.08 -16.37 -9.02
C VAL A 160 -1.25 -16.84 -9.61
N LEU A 161 -2.33 -16.79 -8.83
CA LEU A 161 -3.68 -17.16 -9.26
C LEU A 161 -4.44 -16.03 -9.98
N ASN A 162 -3.82 -14.86 -10.17
CA ASN A 162 -4.43 -13.66 -10.76
C ASN A 162 -5.75 -13.26 -10.06
N LEU A 163 -5.82 -13.42 -8.74
CA LEU A 163 -6.98 -13.01 -7.95
C LEU A 163 -6.94 -11.52 -7.66
N PRO A 164 -8.07 -10.80 -7.68
CA PRO A 164 -8.07 -9.36 -7.45
C PRO A 164 -7.68 -8.97 -6.03
N ARG A 165 -8.20 -9.70 -5.05
CA ARG A 165 -8.22 -9.26 -3.65
C ARG A 165 -7.83 -10.36 -2.65
N ARG A 166 -8.03 -11.63 -3.00
CA ARG A 166 -8.07 -12.73 -2.05
C ARG A 166 -6.87 -13.66 -2.19
N ASN A 167 -6.58 -14.45 -1.15
CA ASN A 167 -5.57 -15.52 -1.21
C ASN A 167 -6.12 -16.79 -1.89
N ALA A 168 -5.33 -17.87 -1.93
CA ALA A 168 -5.73 -19.13 -2.57
C ALA A 168 -6.96 -19.81 -1.95
N ASN A 169 -7.31 -19.51 -0.69
CA ASN A 169 -8.54 -19.98 -0.06
C ASN A 169 -9.74 -19.08 -0.33
N ASN A 170 -9.61 -18.11 -1.26
CA ASN A 170 -10.65 -17.14 -1.58
C ASN A 170 -11.05 -16.28 -0.36
N ILE A 171 -10.08 -15.97 0.51
CA ILE A 171 -10.26 -15.12 1.69
C ILE A 171 -9.53 -13.79 1.51
N ASP A 172 -10.20 -12.70 1.88
CA ASP A 172 -9.59 -11.38 2.01
C ASP A 172 -8.73 -11.35 3.28
N LEU A 173 -7.42 -11.17 3.12
CA LEU A 173 -6.45 -11.21 4.22
C LEU A 173 -6.65 -10.04 5.21
N GLU A 174 -7.06 -8.85 4.76
CA GLU A 174 -7.33 -7.70 5.65
C GLU A 174 -8.55 -7.96 6.54
N SER A 175 -9.55 -8.66 6.01
CA SER A 175 -10.74 -9.05 6.79
C SER A 175 -10.47 -10.23 7.75
N ASN A 176 -9.40 -11.00 7.53
CA ASN A 176 -9.11 -12.21 8.31
C ASN A 176 -8.43 -11.93 9.66
N TRP A 177 -7.90 -10.72 9.89
CA TRP A 177 -7.23 -10.32 11.13
C TRP A 177 -8.09 -10.53 12.38
N ASN A 178 -9.41 -10.39 12.30
CA ASN A 178 -10.33 -10.52 13.44
C ASN A 178 -11.13 -11.84 13.46
N THR A 179 -10.67 -12.85 12.73
CA THR A 179 -11.38 -14.14 12.58
C THR A 179 -10.55 -15.31 13.09
N PHE A 180 -11.18 -16.46 13.34
CA PHE A 180 -10.48 -17.71 13.64
C PHE A 180 -11.10 -18.87 12.82
N PRO A 181 -10.29 -19.74 12.20
CA PRO A 181 -8.82 -19.73 12.15
C PRO A 181 -8.25 -18.61 11.25
N HIS A 182 -7.04 -18.15 11.56
CA HIS A 182 -6.29 -17.24 10.68
C HIS A 182 -5.82 -17.98 9.44
N GLN A 183 -5.77 -17.27 8.31
CA GLN A 183 -5.03 -17.68 7.13
C GLN A 183 -3.53 -17.73 7.47
N PRO A 184 -2.75 -18.64 6.84
CA PRO A 184 -1.34 -18.81 7.18
C PRO A 184 -0.54 -17.53 6.98
N GLU A 185 -0.88 -16.72 5.98
CA GLU A 185 -0.26 -15.40 5.76
C GLU A 185 -0.50 -14.46 6.95
N VAL A 186 -1.75 -14.32 7.38
CA VAL A 186 -2.14 -13.48 8.52
C VAL A 186 -1.53 -13.98 9.81
N ALA A 187 -1.51 -15.30 10.03
CA ALA A 187 -0.90 -15.91 11.21
C ALA A 187 0.62 -15.60 11.29
N ALA A 188 1.33 -15.74 10.16
CA ALA A 188 2.76 -15.43 10.07
C ALA A 188 3.05 -13.94 10.34
N LEU A 189 2.28 -13.03 9.73
CA LEU A 189 2.48 -11.60 9.93
C LEU A 189 2.13 -11.16 11.35
N LYS A 190 1.06 -11.71 11.94
CA LYS A 190 0.71 -11.50 13.36
C LYS A 190 1.83 -11.94 14.31
N ALA A 191 2.36 -13.14 14.12
CA ALA A 191 3.46 -13.64 14.93
C ALA A 191 4.70 -12.74 14.81
N ARG A 192 4.99 -12.28 13.59
CA ARG A 192 6.09 -11.34 13.34
C ARG A 192 5.86 -9.99 14.01
N PHE A 193 4.64 -9.46 14.00
CA PHE A 193 4.31 -8.22 14.71
C PHE A 193 4.47 -8.37 16.22
N ILE A 194 3.96 -9.43 16.82
CA ILE A 194 4.16 -9.69 18.26
C ILE A 194 5.65 -9.68 18.60
N GLN A 195 6.46 -10.43 17.84
CA GLN A 195 7.91 -10.48 18.04
C GLN A 195 8.58 -9.09 17.94
N LEU A 196 8.23 -8.30 16.93
CA LEU A 196 8.82 -6.96 16.74
C LEU A 196 8.36 -5.99 17.83
N MET A 197 7.11 -6.09 18.26
CA MET A 197 6.54 -5.22 19.28
C MET A 197 7.07 -5.51 20.69
N GLU A 198 7.49 -6.75 20.95
CA GLU A 198 8.15 -7.16 22.20
C GLU A 198 9.65 -6.87 22.23
N SER A 199 10.23 -6.37 21.14
CA SER A 199 11.66 -6.07 21.06
C SER A 199 12.06 -4.78 21.81
N GLU A 200 13.36 -4.57 22.02
CA GLU A 200 13.91 -3.35 22.68
C GLU A 200 13.44 -2.06 22.00
N LYS A 201 13.26 -2.10 20.68
CA LYS A 201 12.78 -0.99 19.84
C LYS A 201 11.55 -1.45 19.07
N PRO A 202 10.35 -1.35 19.67
CA PRO A 202 9.11 -1.73 19.02
C PRO A 202 8.87 -0.97 17.71
N ILE A 203 7.95 -1.46 16.88
CA ILE A 203 7.62 -0.81 15.62
C ILE A 203 7.17 0.63 15.92
N GLU A 204 7.89 1.59 15.35
CA GLU A 204 7.62 3.02 15.51
C GLU A 204 6.77 3.52 14.34
N VAL A 205 7.02 2.98 13.14
CA VAL A 205 6.30 3.29 11.91
C VAL A 205 6.00 1.98 11.21
N MET A 206 4.76 1.83 10.77
CA MET A 206 4.34 0.72 9.94
C MET A 206 3.58 1.27 8.73
N LEU A 207 3.75 0.60 7.58
CA LEU A 207 3.19 1.01 6.32
C LEU A 207 2.57 -0.23 5.65
N ASN A 208 1.26 -0.20 5.38
CA ASN A 208 0.54 -1.30 4.73
C ASN A 208 0.15 -0.85 3.31
N MET A 209 1.00 -1.08 2.33
CA MET A 209 0.90 -0.46 1.02
C MET A 209 -0.20 -1.10 0.17
N HIS A 210 -1.24 -0.32 -0.10
CA HIS A 210 -2.44 -0.70 -0.88
C HIS A 210 -2.64 0.28 -2.06
N SER A 211 -3.70 0.15 -2.85
CA SER A 211 -4.08 1.16 -3.86
C SER A 211 -5.59 1.38 -3.93
N SER A 212 -6.01 2.42 -4.64
CA SER A 212 -7.43 2.80 -4.77
C SER A 212 -7.75 3.16 -6.21
N SER A 213 -9.01 2.94 -6.59
CA SER A 213 -9.58 3.47 -7.82
C SER A 213 -9.86 4.98 -7.76
N ASP A 214 -9.77 5.58 -6.56
CA ASP A 214 -9.84 7.03 -6.40
C ASP A 214 -8.51 7.64 -6.82
N CYS A 215 -8.57 8.70 -7.63
CA CYS A 215 -7.37 9.43 -8.06
C CYS A 215 -6.89 10.44 -7.02
N LYS A 216 -6.78 9.94 -5.79
CA LYS A 216 -6.25 10.65 -4.64
C LYS A 216 -5.04 9.90 -4.11
N ARG A 217 -4.05 10.65 -3.65
CA ARG A 217 -2.89 10.09 -2.92
C ARG A 217 -3.07 10.47 -1.48
N TYR A 218 -3.23 9.51 -0.59
CA TYR A 218 -3.56 9.81 0.80
C TYR A 218 -2.88 8.82 1.74
N PHE A 219 -2.59 9.31 2.94
CA PHE A 219 -2.33 8.47 4.09
C PHE A 219 -3.65 8.25 4.82
N VAL A 220 -3.98 7.00 5.11
CA VAL A 220 -5.06 6.68 6.05
C VAL A 220 -4.44 6.24 7.36
N TYR A 221 -4.92 6.81 8.45
CA TYR A 221 -4.65 6.30 9.79
C TYR A 221 -5.92 5.65 10.37
N HIS A 222 -5.75 4.65 11.23
CA HIS A 222 -6.78 3.64 11.55
C HIS A 222 -8.12 4.23 12.07
N HIS A 223 -9.20 3.43 11.92
CA HIS A 223 -10.52 3.68 12.47
C HIS A 223 -10.45 4.06 13.96
N GLU A 224 -11.20 5.08 14.40
CA GLU A 224 -11.13 5.66 15.77
C GLU A 224 -11.14 4.61 16.90
N ASN A 225 -11.92 3.53 16.73
CA ASN A 225 -12.03 2.44 17.70
C ASN A 225 -10.78 1.56 17.83
N GLY A 226 -9.84 1.61 16.87
CA GLY A 226 -8.61 0.81 16.84
C GLY A 226 -7.33 1.61 17.06
N THR A 227 -7.43 2.93 17.25
CA THR A 227 -6.30 3.87 17.31
C THR A 227 -6.36 4.61 18.63
N SER A 228 -5.36 4.46 19.50
CA SER A 228 -5.33 5.26 20.73
C SER A 228 -5.18 6.75 20.40
N PRO A 229 -5.73 7.68 21.21
CA PRO A 229 -5.63 9.12 20.93
C PRO A 229 -4.19 9.63 20.79
N ALA A 230 -3.28 9.14 21.63
CA ALA A 230 -1.86 9.51 21.55
C ALA A 230 -1.23 9.07 20.22
N TYR A 231 -1.67 7.92 19.72
CA TYR A 231 -1.18 7.31 18.51
C TYR A 231 -1.76 7.98 17.25
N ALA A 232 -3.04 8.36 17.28
CA ALA A 232 -3.66 9.21 16.26
C ALA A 232 -2.92 10.55 16.07
N ILE A 233 -2.46 11.18 17.17
CA ILE A 233 -1.68 12.43 17.11
C ILE A 233 -0.33 12.20 16.40
N LEU A 234 0.35 11.08 16.67
CA LEU A 234 1.61 10.75 16.00
C LEU A 234 1.42 10.56 14.50
N GLU A 235 0.34 9.87 14.10
CA GLU A 235 -0.01 9.68 12.69
C GLU A 235 -0.35 11.00 12.00
N GLN A 236 -1.16 11.84 12.63
CA GLN A 236 -1.46 13.18 12.11
C GLN A 236 -0.20 14.03 11.95
N ASN A 237 0.71 14.00 12.93
CA ASN A 237 1.98 14.72 12.86
C ASN A 237 2.87 14.19 11.74
N PHE A 238 2.95 12.87 11.56
CA PHE A 238 3.67 12.26 10.44
C PHE A 238 3.09 12.71 9.10
N ILE A 239 1.77 12.59 8.91
CA ILE A 239 1.09 12.99 7.67
C ILE A 239 1.31 14.48 7.39
N ASN A 240 1.14 15.33 8.39
CA ASN A 240 1.39 16.77 8.26
C ASN A 240 2.86 17.08 7.93
N GLY A 241 3.81 16.34 8.53
CA GLY A 241 5.23 16.44 8.21
C GLY A 241 5.51 16.09 6.75
N VAL A 242 4.94 15.00 6.22
CA VAL A 242 5.10 14.68 4.80
C VAL A 242 4.46 15.75 3.92
N ARG A 243 3.25 16.21 4.26
CA ARG A 243 2.57 17.28 3.51
C ARG A 243 3.32 18.60 3.54
N PHE A 244 4.07 18.91 4.59
CA PHE A 244 4.91 20.09 4.64
C PHE A 244 5.95 20.10 3.51
N TYR A 245 6.54 18.94 3.20
CA TYR A 245 7.49 18.79 2.08
C TYR A 245 6.78 18.57 0.73
N TYR A 246 5.56 18.02 0.74
CA TYR A 246 4.78 17.69 -0.46
C TYR A 246 3.34 18.22 -0.37
N PRO A 247 3.11 19.54 -0.41
CA PRO A 247 1.83 20.17 -0.06
C PRO A 247 0.64 19.73 -0.93
N ASN A 248 0.92 19.38 -2.20
CA ASN A 248 -0.07 18.85 -3.14
C ASN A 248 0.20 17.39 -3.54
N GLY A 249 1.21 16.77 -2.92
CA GLY A 249 1.57 15.38 -3.22
C GLY A 249 0.66 14.38 -2.54
N ILE A 250 0.07 14.76 -1.40
CA ILE A 250 -0.75 13.89 -0.55
C ILE A 250 -1.89 14.71 0.08
N GLU A 251 -3.09 14.15 0.06
CA GLU A 251 -4.30 14.70 0.67
C GLU A 251 -4.14 14.90 2.20
N PRO A 252 -4.93 15.81 2.81
CA PRO A 252 -5.09 15.85 4.26
C PRO A 252 -5.53 14.49 4.82
N PHE A 253 -5.17 14.23 6.07
CA PHE A 253 -5.68 13.04 6.77
C PHE A 253 -7.21 13.11 6.93
N ASN A 254 -7.88 11.97 6.83
CA ASN A 254 -9.33 11.83 7.08
C ASN A 254 -9.62 10.49 7.79
N PHE A 255 -10.72 10.42 8.55
CA PHE A 255 -11.27 9.16 9.03
C PHE A 255 -12.01 8.47 7.88
N LEU A 256 -11.83 7.16 7.69
CA LEU A 256 -12.65 6.41 6.76
C LEU A 256 -14.05 6.17 7.35
N SER A 257 -15.09 6.48 6.59
CA SER A 257 -16.35 5.74 6.66
C SER A 257 -16.13 4.37 5.99
N VAL A 258 -16.73 3.32 6.57
CA VAL A 258 -16.55 1.92 6.17
C VAL A 258 -16.69 1.73 4.65
N GLY A 259 -15.66 1.20 3.97
CA GLY A 259 -15.78 0.67 2.60
C GLY A 259 -14.81 1.18 1.52
N GLN A 260 -13.80 2.02 1.83
CA GLN A 260 -12.84 2.50 0.82
C GLN A 260 -11.43 1.95 1.08
N ALA A 261 -10.91 1.13 0.16
CA ALA A 261 -9.50 0.72 0.12
C ALA A 261 -8.64 1.84 -0.52
N ALA A 262 -7.41 1.99 -0.06
CA ALA A 262 -6.57 3.19 -0.11
C ALA A 262 -5.10 2.80 -0.05
N LEU A 263 -4.14 3.61 -0.48
CA LEU A 263 -2.75 3.45 0.02
C LEU A 263 -2.77 3.54 1.55
N HIS A 264 -2.68 2.39 2.22
CA HIS A 264 -2.73 2.32 3.67
C HIS A 264 -1.32 2.50 4.23
N PHE A 265 -1.23 3.18 5.35
CA PHE A 265 0.03 3.37 6.05
C PHE A 265 -0.31 3.28 7.53
N SER A 266 -0.59 2.05 7.97
CA SER A 266 -0.86 1.76 9.38
C SER A 266 0.43 1.91 10.17
N ILE A 267 0.71 3.06 10.77
CA ILE A 267 1.70 3.04 11.83
C ILE A 267 1.05 2.15 12.94
N LEU A 268 1.78 1.29 13.64
CA LEU A 268 1.22 0.52 14.76
C LEU A 268 2.15 0.70 15.94
N LYS A 269 1.62 1.20 17.05
CA LYS A 269 2.18 0.99 18.37
C LYS A 269 1.31 -0.01 19.12
N ALA A 270 1.69 -1.28 19.11
CA ALA A 270 1.20 -2.22 20.13
C ALA A 270 1.89 -1.95 21.48
N GLY A 271 1.10 -1.52 22.47
CA GLY A 271 1.50 -1.37 23.87
C GLY A 271 1.85 0.07 24.27
N SER A 272 1.28 0.65 25.33
CA SER A 272 0.61 0.08 26.51
C SER A 272 -0.72 0.78 26.80
N GLY A 273 -1.79 0.00 26.81
CA GLY A 273 -3.15 0.33 27.25
C GLY A 273 -3.97 -0.96 27.20
#